data_AF-A0A7K5AWD5-F1
#
_entry.id   AF-A0A7K5AWD5-F1
#
_cell.length_a   1.000
_cell.length_b   1.000
_cell.length_c   1.000
_cell.angle_alpha   90.00
_cell.angle_beta   90.00
_cell.angle_gamma   90.00
#
_symmetry.space_group_name_H-M   'P 1'
#
loop_
_entity.id
_entity.type
_entity.pdbx_description
1 polymer ?
#
loop_
_entity_poly.entity_id
_entity_poly.type
_entity_poly.pdbx_seq_one_letter_code
_entity_poly.pdbx_strand_id
1 'polypeptide(L)'
;EYAMNYWKDNGAPAEKLLVGFPTYGKSFTLQNPSDTSVGAPASGPGPAGPYTREAGTLAYYEICSLLSSGATQAWDEPQDVPYAYKGNEWIGYDNMKSFSLKVDWLKKNNFGGAMVWALDMDDFTGTFCNEGKYPLISTLKKGLGLQNDECVPPAEPLPPVTEAPTTTSGSGGGGSGGSGFCAGKPNGIYADPEDKSKFYNCLNGQTFSQSCEAGLVFDPTCSCCNWP
;
A
#
# COMPACT_ATOMS: atom_id res chain seq x y z
N GLU A 1 14.48 -14.83 10.85
CA GLU A 1 14.96 -16.18 10.49
C GLU A 1 13.95 -17.28 10.79
N TYR A 2 13.60 -17.56 12.06
CA TYR A 2 12.78 -18.71 12.47
C TYR A 2 11.50 -18.91 11.64
N ALA A 3 10.66 -17.88 11.46
CA ALA A 3 9.36 -18.03 10.81
C ALA A 3 9.45 -18.58 9.37
N MET A 4 10.41 -18.08 8.59
CA MET A 4 10.59 -18.52 7.21
C MET A 4 11.18 -19.93 7.12
N ASN A 5 12.14 -20.25 8.00
CA ASN A 5 12.71 -21.61 8.08
C ASN A 5 11.65 -22.60 8.53
N TYR A 6 10.79 -22.23 9.48
CA TYR A 6 9.67 -23.07 9.90
C TYR A 6 8.77 -23.46 8.71
N TRP A 7 8.35 -22.50 7.87
CA TRP A 7 7.56 -22.81 6.68
C TRP A 7 8.29 -23.72 5.71
N LYS A 8 9.58 -23.44 5.46
CA LYS A 8 10.44 -24.24 4.58
C LYS A 8 10.59 -25.68 5.08
N ASP A 9 10.91 -25.85 6.36
CA ASP A 9 11.16 -27.14 7.01
C ASP A 9 9.87 -27.97 7.13
N ASN A 10 8.70 -27.33 7.08
CA ASN A 10 7.38 -27.97 7.08
C ASN A 10 6.78 -28.14 5.66
N GLY A 11 7.60 -28.05 4.60
CA GLY A 11 7.24 -28.51 3.26
C GLY A 11 6.85 -27.41 2.26
N ALA A 12 6.94 -26.13 2.62
CA ALA A 12 6.78 -25.06 1.65
C ALA A 12 8.09 -24.88 0.85
N PRO A 13 8.07 -25.00 -0.50
CA PRO A 13 9.26 -24.78 -1.32
C PRO A 13 9.79 -23.35 -1.15
N ALA A 14 11.11 -23.20 -0.99
CA ALA A 14 11.74 -21.91 -0.67
C ALA A 14 11.47 -20.87 -1.77
N GLU A 15 11.51 -21.28 -3.03
CA GLU A 15 11.24 -20.47 -4.22
C GLU A 15 9.78 -20.00 -4.33
N LYS A 16 8.86 -20.54 -3.52
CA LYS A 16 7.46 -20.09 -3.42
C LYS A 16 7.18 -19.25 -2.18
N LEU A 17 8.14 -19.16 -1.26
CA LEU A 17 8.01 -18.37 -0.04
C LEU A 17 8.49 -16.94 -0.28
N LEU A 18 7.58 -15.98 -0.08
CA LEU A 18 7.86 -14.55 -0.14
C LEU A 18 8.05 -14.01 1.27
N VAL A 19 9.22 -13.44 1.57
CA VAL A 19 9.52 -12.86 2.88
C VAL A 19 8.74 -11.55 3.05
N GLY A 20 8.03 -11.38 4.15
CA GLY A 20 7.30 -10.13 4.45
C GLY A 20 8.23 -9.02 4.96
N PHE A 21 8.10 -7.83 4.39
CA PHE A 21 8.82 -6.60 4.77
C PHE A 21 7.80 -5.52 5.18
N PRO A 22 7.86 -5.02 6.43
CA PRO A 22 6.97 -3.93 6.86
C PRO A 22 7.57 -2.57 6.50
N THR A 23 6.75 -1.67 5.97
CA THR A 23 7.06 -0.23 5.81
C THR A 23 6.42 0.60 6.94
N TYR A 24 6.31 -0.02 8.11
CA TYR A 24 5.75 0.57 9.32
C TYR A 24 6.51 0.03 10.54
N GLY A 25 6.33 0.68 11.69
CA GLY A 25 6.85 0.21 12.97
C GLY A 25 5.75 0.01 14.00
N LYS A 26 6.11 -0.64 15.11
CA LYS A 26 5.24 -0.79 16.28
C LYS A 26 5.76 0.04 17.45
N SER A 27 4.90 0.91 17.97
CA SER A 27 5.25 1.89 18.99
C SER A 27 4.70 1.53 20.36
N PHE A 28 5.40 1.97 21.39
CA PHE A 28 5.09 1.73 22.79
C PHE A 28 5.27 3.00 23.60
N THR A 29 4.49 3.11 24.68
CA THR A 29 4.73 4.09 25.73
C THR A 29 5.53 3.42 26.85
N LEU A 30 6.77 3.85 27.07
CA LEU A 30 7.65 3.36 28.14
C LEU A 30 7.12 3.75 29.52
N GLN A 31 7.22 2.84 30.49
CA GLN A 31 6.92 3.16 31.89
C GLN A 31 8.01 4.05 32.52
N ASN A 32 9.26 3.87 32.09
CA ASN A 32 10.40 4.66 32.53
C ASN A 32 11.14 5.24 31.31
N PRO A 33 11.10 6.57 31.08
CA PRO A 33 11.81 7.22 29.97
C PRO A 33 13.33 7.03 29.94
N SER A 34 13.94 6.64 31.07
CA SER A 34 15.38 6.36 31.15
C SER A 34 15.75 4.91 30.81
N ASP A 35 14.76 4.00 30.74
CA ASP A 35 14.97 2.64 30.27
C ASP A 35 14.43 2.52 28.84
N THR A 36 15.32 2.69 27.87
CA THR A 36 14.99 2.72 26.43
C THR A 36 15.47 1.46 25.71
N SER A 37 15.92 0.46 26.47
CA SER A 37 16.45 -0.80 25.95
C SER A 37 15.34 -1.66 25.35
N VAL A 38 15.72 -2.56 24.44
CA VAL A 38 14.80 -3.59 23.95
C VAL A 38 14.39 -4.49 25.12
N GLY A 39 13.08 -4.64 25.31
CA GLY A 39 12.51 -5.36 26.46
C GLY A 39 12.16 -4.48 27.66
N ALA A 40 12.39 -3.17 27.59
CA ALA A 40 11.97 -2.23 28.62
C ALA A 40 10.44 -2.28 28.86
N PRO A 41 9.96 -2.15 30.12
CA PRO A 41 8.54 -2.18 30.43
C PRO A 41 7.74 -1.06 29.74
N ALA A 42 6.66 -1.42 29.06
CA ALA A 42 5.72 -0.49 28.44
C ALA A 42 4.39 -0.43 29.22
N SER A 43 3.75 0.74 29.25
CA SER A 43 2.41 0.94 29.81
C SER A 43 1.30 0.69 28.78
N GLY A 44 1.63 0.57 27.50
CA GLY A 44 0.68 0.36 26.42
C GLY A 44 1.24 0.74 25.05
N PRO A 45 0.36 0.82 24.02
CA PRO A 45 0.75 1.28 22.70
C PRO A 45 1.29 2.72 22.76
N GLY A 46 2.17 3.07 21.81
CA GLY A 46 2.61 4.44 21.62
C GLY A 46 1.47 5.32 21.06
N PRO A 47 1.64 6.65 21.08
CA PRO A 47 0.67 7.57 20.50
C PRO A 47 0.39 7.25 19.03
N ALA A 48 -0.84 7.52 18.59
CA ALA A 48 -1.21 7.40 17.19
C ALA A 48 -0.50 8.46 16.34
N GLY A 49 -0.03 8.05 15.16
CA GLY A 49 0.57 8.97 14.19
C GLY A 49 -0.44 9.98 13.64
N PRO A 50 0.00 11.15 13.16
CA PRO A 50 -0.89 12.19 12.63
C PRO A 50 -1.66 11.76 11.36
N TYR A 51 -1.12 10.79 10.61
CA TYR A 51 -1.69 10.30 9.35
C TYR A 51 -2.33 8.92 9.53
N THR A 52 -1.60 7.94 10.08
CA THR A 52 -2.13 6.58 10.29
C THR A 52 -3.26 6.55 11.33
N ARG A 53 -3.19 7.43 12.33
CA ARG A 53 -4.21 7.59 13.40
C ARG A 53 -4.52 6.28 14.14
N GLU A 54 -3.54 5.38 14.20
CA GLU A 54 -3.63 4.11 14.91
C GLU A 54 -2.61 4.07 16.04
N ALA A 55 -3.07 3.97 17.29
CA ALA A 55 -2.17 3.87 18.42
C ALA A 55 -1.34 2.58 18.34
N GLY A 56 -0.03 2.69 18.57
CA GLY A 56 0.89 1.56 18.50
C GLY A 56 1.42 1.23 17.11
N THR A 57 1.03 1.98 16.06
CA THR A 57 1.53 1.80 14.69
C THR A 57 1.94 3.15 14.12
N LEU A 58 3.12 3.23 13.48
CA LEU A 58 3.55 4.40 12.71
C LEU A 58 4.03 3.95 11.34
N ALA A 59 3.60 4.65 10.28
CA ALA A 59 4.16 4.47 8.94
C ALA A 59 5.62 4.93 8.89
N TYR A 60 6.42 4.44 7.92
CA TYR A 60 7.83 4.80 7.81
C TYR A 60 8.05 6.33 7.74
N TYR A 61 7.20 7.04 6.98
CA TYR A 61 7.26 8.49 6.88
C TYR A 61 6.92 9.22 8.20
N GLU A 62 6.08 8.65 9.07
CA GLU A 62 5.80 9.19 10.41
C GLU A 62 7.00 8.98 11.34
N ILE A 63 7.70 7.84 11.19
CA ILE A 63 8.93 7.55 11.93
C ILE A 63 10.04 8.53 11.53
N CYS A 64 10.18 8.86 10.24
CA CYS A 64 11.09 9.90 9.78
C CYS A 64 10.78 11.28 10.38
N SER A 65 9.49 11.59 10.57
CA SER A 65 9.06 12.83 11.25
C SER A 65 9.46 12.83 12.73
N LEU A 66 9.29 11.69 13.42
CA LEU A 66 9.71 11.51 14.81
C LEU A 66 11.23 11.70 14.95
N LEU A 67 12.03 11.09 14.08
CA LEU A 67 13.49 11.24 14.02
C LEU A 67 13.90 12.70 13.79
N SER A 68 13.29 13.36 12.80
CA SER A 68 13.54 14.77 12.49
C SER A 68 13.17 15.71 13.63
N SER A 69 12.25 15.29 14.50
CA SER A 69 11.87 16.04 15.71
C SER A 69 12.85 15.87 16.88
N GLY A 70 13.97 15.15 16.70
CA GLY A 70 15.00 14.94 17.71
C GLY A 70 14.86 13.65 18.52
N ALA A 71 14.16 12.63 17.99
CA ALA A 71 14.22 11.30 18.59
C ALA A 71 15.61 10.68 18.41
N THR A 72 16.04 9.90 19.39
CA THR A 72 17.31 9.16 19.32
C THR A 72 17.09 7.86 18.58
N GLN A 73 17.81 7.63 17.48
CA GLN A 73 17.87 6.33 16.81
C GLN A 73 18.95 5.47 17.45
N ALA A 74 18.65 4.19 17.63
CA ALA A 74 19.59 3.17 18.06
C ALA A 74 19.47 1.93 17.16
N TRP A 75 20.50 1.11 17.16
CA TRP A 75 20.56 -0.12 16.37
C TRP A 75 20.62 -1.32 17.31
N ASP A 76 19.75 -2.29 17.08
CA ASP A 76 19.76 -3.57 17.78
C ASP A 76 20.65 -4.55 17.02
N GLU A 77 21.92 -4.65 17.43
CA GLU A 77 22.92 -5.51 16.78
C GLU A 77 22.49 -7.00 16.73
N PRO A 78 21.97 -7.62 17.81
CA PRO A 78 21.43 -8.99 17.73
C PRO A 78 20.29 -9.22 16.74
N GLN A 79 19.45 -8.20 16.48
CA GLN A 79 18.25 -8.35 15.65
C GLN A 79 18.36 -7.70 14.26
N ASP A 80 19.46 -7.02 13.96
CA ASP A 80 19.73 -6.33 12.70
C ASP A 80 18.63 -5.34 12.28
N VAL A 81 18.04 -4.64 13.26
CA VAL A 81 16.96 -3.66 13.04
C VAL A 81 17.15 -2.40 13.88
N PRO A 82 16.65 -1.24 13.40
CA PRO A 82 16.65 -0.02 14.19
C PRO A 82 15.49 0.01 15.19
N TYR A 83 15.68 0.81 16.23
CA TYR A 83 14.60 1.38 17.01
C TYR A 83 14.87 2.85 17.28
N ALA A 84 13.88 3.60 17.73
CA ALA A 84 14.04 4.98 18.11
C ALA A 84 13.20 5.32 19.34
N TYR A 85 13.60 6.35 20.08
CA TYR A 85 12.90 6.78 21.28
C TYR A 85 13.02 8.28 21.53
N LYS A 86 12.00 8.84 22.19
CA LYS A 86 11.95 10.24 22.61
C LYS A 86 11.02 10.39 23.81
N GLY A 87 11.57 10.81 24.96
CA GLY A 87 10.79 10.84 26.20
C GLY A 87 10.31 9.42 26.55
N ASN A 88 9.00 9.23 26.66
CA ASN A 88 8.38 7.92 26.88
C ASN A 88 7.94 7.22 25.59
N GLU A 89 8.13 7.80 24.41
CA GLU A 89 7.78 7.14 23.14
C GLU A 89 8.95 6.25 22.68
N TRP A 90 8.63 5.02 22.29
CA TRP A 90 9.58 4.05 21.73
C TRP A 90 8.98 3.40 20.49
N ILE A 91 9.77 3.21 19.43
CA ILE A 91 9.33 2.59 18.17
C ILE A 91 10.39 1.60 17.67
N GLY A 92 9.97 0.37 17.42
CA GLY A 92 10.74 -0.62 16.66
C GLY A 92 10.24 -0.65 15.22
N TYR A 93 11.15 -0.61 14.25
CA TYR A 93 10.79 -0.46 12.84
C TYR A 93 11.86 -1.01 11.91
N ASP A 94 11.68 -0.84 10.60
CA ASP A 94 12.65 -1.15 9.59
C ASP A 94 13.11 0.12 8.84
N ASN A 95 14.37 0.17 8.43
CA ASN A 95 14.92 1.22 7.58
C ASN A 95 15.66 0.63 6.36
N MET A 96 16.25 1.47 5.53
CA MET A 96 17.00 1.02 4.35
C MET A 96 18.14 0.04 4.71
N LYS A 97 18.80 0.19 5.87
CA LYS A 97 19.86 -0.72 6.33
C LYS A 97 19.29 -2.11 6.67
N SER A 98 18.24 -2.19 7.48
CA SER A 98 17.63 -3.47 7.84
C SER A 98 16.97 -4.15 6.64
N PHE A 99 16.35 -3.39 5.73
CA PHE A 99 15.85 -3.91 4.45
C PHE A 99 16.98 -4.56 3.64
N SER A 100 18.14 -3.89 3.53
CA SER A 100 19.28 -4.43 2.79
C SER A 100 19.79 -5.75 3.40
N LEU A 101 19.95 -5.80 4.73
CA LEU A 101 20.39 -7.00 5.45
C LEU A 101 19.41 -8.17 5.28
N LYS A 102 18.10 -7.89 5.39
CA LYS A 102 17.05 -8.89 5.19
C LYS A 102 17.02 -9.41 3.75
N VAL A 103 17.34 -8.58 2.76
CA VAL A 103 17.45 -9.01 1.35
C VAL A 103 18.65 -9.91 1.13
N ASP A 104 19.80 -9.60 1.72
CA ASP A 104 20.98 -10.46 1.65
C ASP A 104 20.70 -11.82 2.29
N TRP A 105 20.03 -11.83 3.45
CA TRP A 105 19.57 -13.05 4.12
C TRP A 105 18.56 -13.83 3.26
N LEU A 106 17.59 -13.15 2.65
CA LEU A 106 16.58 -13.74 1.77
C LEU A 106 17.25 -14.49 0.60
N LYS A 107 18.19 -13.84 -0.08
CA LYS A 107 18.93 -14.39 -1.22
C LYS A 107 19.79 -15.58 -0.79
N LYS A 108 20.51 -15.46 0.32
CA LYS A 108 21.32 -16.55 0.88
C LYS A 108 20.51 -17.81 1.17
N ASN A 109 19.22 -17.67 1.47
CA ASN A 109 18.32 -18.78 1.79
C ASN A 109 17.50 -19.30 0.60
N ASN A 110 17.69 -18.72 -0.60
CA ASN A 110 16.97 -19.05 -1.83
C ASN A 110 15.44 -18.90 -1.70
N PHE A 111 14.96 -17.89 -0.97
CA PHE A 111 13.54 -17.58 -0.94
C PHE A 111 13.08 -16.93 -2.26
N GLY A 112 11.81 -17.15 -2.62
CA GLY A 112 11.23 -16.76 -3.91
C GLY A 112 11.15 -15.26 -4.16
N GLY A 113 11.22 -14.46 -3.11
CA GLY A 113 11.17 -13.00 -3.22
C GLY A 113 10.66 -12.37 -1.94
N ALA A 114 10.16 -11.14 -2.07
CA ALA A 114 9.67 -10.36 -0.95
C ALA A 114 8.26 -9.82 -1.23
N MET A 115 7.49 -9.73 -0.16
CA MET A 115 6.19 -9.06 -0.10
C MET A 115 6.34 -7.85 0.82
N VAL A 116 5.71 -6.72 0.47
CA VAL A 116 5.75 -5.50 1.27
C VAL A 116 4.37 -5.17 1.80
N TRP A 117 4.28 -4.91 3.11
CA TRP A 117 3.12 -4.30 3.73
C TRP A 117 3.53 -2.93 4.30
N ALA A 118 3.12 -1.81 3.69
CA ALA A 118 2.40 -1.65 2.43
C ALA A 118 2.96 -0.49 1.60
N LEU A 119 2.47 -0.32 0.38
CA LEU A 119 2.95 0.70 -0.55
C LEU A 119 2.76 2.12 0.02
N ASP A 120 1.60 2.39 0.60
CA ASP A 120 1.17 3.68 1.14
C ASP A 120 1.84 4.08 2.46
N MET A 121 2.55 3.15 3.11
CA MET A 121 3.25 3.41 4.38
C MET A 121 4.76 3.67 4.20
N ASP A 122 5.30 3.42 3.02
CA ASP A 122 6.64 3.91 2.65
C ASP A 122 6.60 5.44 2.44
N ASP A 123 7.75 6.12 2.35
CA ASP A 123 7.79 7.54 1.98
C ASP A 123 7.56 7.71 0.46
N PHE A 124 6.33 7.46 0.04
CA PHE A 124 5.92 7.43 -1.38
C PHE A 124 6.05 8.79 -2.06
N THR A 125 5.94 9.89 -1.30
CA THR A 125 6.16 11.25 -1.80
C THR A 125 7.64 11.62 -1.83
N GLY A 126 8.45 11.02 -0.95
CA GLY A 126 9.87 11.31 -0.76
C GLY A 126 10.14 12.59 0.03
N THR A 127 9.15 13.08 0.77
CA THR A 127 9.19 14.39 1.43
C THR A 127 9.45 14.32 2.94
N PHE A 128 9.38 13.14 3.55
CA PHE A 128 9.49 12.98 5.00
C PHE A 128 10.88 12.54 5.43
N CYS A 129 11.51 11.66 4.66
CA CYS A 129 12.77 11.02 5.02
C CYS A 129 13.99 11.65 4.34
N ASN A 130 13.79 12.41 3.25
CA ASN A 130 14.86 12.90 2.36
C ASN A 130 15.67 11.77 1.71
N GLU A 131 15.04 10.61 1.48
CA GLU A 131 15.66 9.40 0.92
C GLU A 131 15.17 9.10 -0.52
N GLY A 132 14.42 10.03 -1.12
CA GLY A 132 13.75 9.84 -2.41
C GLY A 132 12.38 9.17 -2.25
N LYS A 133 11.68 8.93 -3.38
CA LYS A 133 10.35 8.28 -3.38
C LYS A 133 10.49 6.79 -3.14
N TYR A 134 9.61 6.23 -2.31
CA TYR A 134 9.58 4.81 -1.98
C TYR A 134 10.95 4.27 -1.54
N PRO A 135 11.62 4.86 -0.54
CA PRO A 135 12.99 4.52 -0.21
C PRO A 135 13.16 3.06 0.23
N LEU A 136 12.22 2.51 0.99
CA LEU A 136 12.29 1.12 1.44
C LEU A 136 12.03 0.14 0.31
N ILE A 137 10.98 0.36 -0.48
CA ILE A 137 10.63 -0.51 -1.60
C ILE A 137 11.68 -0.42 -2.72
N SER A 138 12.26 0.76 -2.95
CA SER A 138 13.38 0.95 -3.89
C SER A 138 14.64 0.22 -3.42
N THR A 139 14.91 0.20 -2.12
CA THR A 139 15.99 -0.61 -1.52
C THR A 139 15.78 -2.09 -1.80
N LEU A 140 14.54 -2.58 -1.64
CA LEU A 140 14.17 -3.95 -1.94
C LEU A 140 14.34 -4.30 -3.43
N LYS A 141 13.79 -3.47 -4.33
CA LYS A 141 13.93 -3.62 -5.79
C LYS A 141 15.40 -3.67 -6.20
N LYS A 142 16.24 -2.81 -5.60
CA LYS A 142 17.70 -2.79 -5.83
C LYS A 142 18.37 -4.08 -5.37
N GLY A 143 18.15 -4.50 -4.13
CA GLY A 143 18.83 -5.66 -3.55
C GLY A 143 18.47 -6.98 -4.24
N LEU A 144 17.23 -7.08 -4.75
CA LEU A 144 16.75 -8.21 -5.56
C LEU A 144 17.23 -8.17 -7.02
N GLY A 145 17.91 -7.11 -7.46
CA GLY A 145 18.46 -7.01 -8.82
C GLY A 145 17.44 -6.61 -9.90
N LEU A 146 16.28 -6.06 -9.50
CA LEU A 146 15.16 -5.74 -10.39
C LEU A 146 15.23 -4.31 -10.98
N GLN A 147 16.39 -3.65 -10.93
CA GLN A 147 16.55 -2.24 -11.34
C GLN A 147 16.37 -2.03 -12.85
N ASN A 148 16.77 -3.02 -13.65
CA ASN A 148 16.80 -2.93 -15.12
C ASN A 148 15.62 -3.66 -15.78
N ASP A 149 14.63 -4.10 -15.00
CA ASP A 149 13.44 -4.74 -15.58
C ASP A 149 12.70 -3.73 -16.45
N GLU A 150 12.48 -4.09 -17.71
CA GLU A 150 11.74 -3.28 -18.67
C GLU A 150 10.31 -3.05 -18.16
N CYS A 151 10.06 -1.84 -17.64
CA CYS A 151 8.73 -1.38 -17.29
C CYS A 151 8.07 -0.78 -18.54
N VAL A 152 7.86 -1.62 -19.55
CA VAL A 152 7.28 -1.21 -20.83
C VAL A 152 5.79 -1.55 -20.81
N PRO A 153 4.90 -0.59 -21.10
CA PRO A 153 3.48 -0.90 -21.25
C PRO A 153 3.32 -1.94 -22.35
N PRO A 154 2.42 -2.93 -22.19
CA PRO A 154 2.18 -3.91 -23.23
C PRO A 154 1.75 -3.20 -24.52
N ALA A 155 2.26 -3.68 -25.67
CA ALA A 155 1.99 -3.09 -26.98
C ALA A 155 0.49 -3.08 -27.32
N GLU A 156 -0.26 -4.02 -26.74
CA GLU A 156 -1.71 -4.11 -26.83
C GLU A 156 -2.30 -4.07 -25.41
N PRO A 157 -3.51 -3.52 -25.24
CA PRO A 157 -4.22 -3.57 -23.96
C PRO A 157 -4.35 -5.03 -23.50
N LEU A 158 -4.01 -5.31 -22.24
CA LEU A 158 -4.25 -6.62 -21.66
C LEU A 158 -5.74 -6.96 -21.79
N PRO A 159 -6.10 -8.21 -22.16
CA PRO A 159 -7.50 -8.60 -22.18
C PRO A 159 -8.09 -8.40 -20.77
N PRO A 160 -9.36 -7.96 -20.66
CA PRO A 160 -10.02 -7.84 -19.37
C PRO A 160 -9.96 -9.18 -18.62
N VAL A 161 -9.43 -9.16 -17.39
CA VAL A 161 -9.21 -10.34 -16.52
C VAL A 161 -10.53 -11.02 -16.13
N THR A 162 -11.64 -10.28 -16.28
CA THR A 162 -13.00 -10.80 -16.10
C THR A 162 -13.59 -11.05 -17.47
N GLU A 163 -13.88 -12.31 -17.82
CA GLU A 163 -14.83 -12.57 -18.90
C GLU A 163 -16.12 -11.82 -18.57
N ALA A 164 -16.58 -10.96 -19.50
CA ALA A 164 -17.93 -10.43 -19.41
C ALA A 164 -18.89 -11.63 -19.27
N PRO A 165 -19.93 -11.54 -18.42
CA PRO A 165 -20.89 -12.63 -18.28
C PRO A 165 -21.37 -13.05 -19.66
N THR A 166 -21.22 -14.32 -20.01
CA THR A 166 -21.76 -14.85 -21.26
C THR A 166 -23.28 -14.76 -21.14
N THR A 167 -23.87 -13.71 -21.71
CA THR A 167 -25.31 -13.70 -21.92
C THR A 167 -25.59 -14.77 -22.95
N THR A 168 -26.09 -15.91 -22.48
CA THR A 168 -26.78 -16.87 -23.35
C THR A 168 -27.78 -16.06 -24.16
N SER A 169 -27.53 -15.93 -25.46
CA SER A 169 -28.49 -15.46 -26.45
C SER A 169 -29.67 -16.41 -26.45
N GLY A 170 -30.53 -16.26 -25.46
CA GLY A 170 -31.90 -16.74 -25.50
C GLY A 170 -32.56 -16.01 -26.64
N SER A 171 -32.81 -16.76 -27.71
CA SER A 171 -33.68 -16.36 -28.79
C SER A 171 -35.05 -16.07 -28.18
N GLY A 172 -35.33 -14.80 -27.93
CA GLY A 172 -36.57 -14.30 -27.36
C GLY A 172 -36.75 -12.88 -27.88
N GLY A 173 -37.54 -12.76 -28.94
CA GLY A 173 -37.82 -11.49 -29.58
C GLY A 173 -38.49 -10.49 -28.63
N GLY A 174 -38.15 -9.21 -28.80
CA GLY A 174 -38.79 -8.11 -28.11
C GLY A 174 -37.92 -6.86 -28.11
N GLY A 175 -38.00 -6.07 -29.18
CA GLY A 175 -37.45 -4.72 -29.15
C GLY A 175 -38.14 -3.90 -28.06
N SER A 176 -37.37 -3.20 -27.23
CA SER A 176 -37.89 -2.11 -26.41
C SER A 176 -36.75 -1.12 -26.15
N GLY A 177 -36.89 0.08 -26.71
CA GLY A 177 -35.90 1.13 -26.64
C GLY A 177 -35.66 1.59 -25.20
N GLY A 178 -34.39 1.66 -24.81
CA GLY A 178 -34.00 2.36 -23.60
C GLY A 178 -34.36 3.84 -23.73
N SER A 179 -35.19 4.34 -22.83
CA SER A 179 -35.49 5.77 -22.70
C SER A 179 -34.55 6.41 -21.69
N GLY A 180 -33.90 7.52 -22.05
CA GLY A 180 -33.03 8.28 -21.13
C GLY A 180 -31.74 8.77 -21.78
N PHE A 181 -30.86 9.39 -20.98
CA PHE A 181 -29.56 9.92 -21.42
C PHE A 181 -28.68 8.88 -22.14
N CYS A 182 -28.79 7.60 -21.76
CA CYS A 182 -27.99 6.50 -22.28
C CYS A 182 -28.53 5.86 -23.56
N ALA A 183 -29.66 6.36 -24.09
CA ALA A 183 -30.22 5.84 -25.33
C ALA A 183 -29.21 6.00 -26.49
N GLY A 184 -28.77 4.87 -27.06
CA GLY A 184 -27.78 4.84 -28.16
C GLY A 184 -26.34 5.17 -27.73
N LYS A 185 -26.05 5.32 -26.44
CA LYS A 185 -24.68 5.47 -25.94
C LYS A 185 -24.04 4.09 -25.68
N PRO A 186 -22.73 3.94 -25.89
CA PRO A 186 -21.97 2.79 -25.40
C PRO A 186 -22.11 2.62 -23.88
N ASN A 187 -21.78 1.42 -23.40
CA ASN A 187 -21.69 1.20 -21.97
C ASN A 187 -20.51 2.01 -21.39
N GLY A 188 -20.69 2.65 -20.25
CA GLY A 188 -19.66 3.49 -19.65
C GLY A 188 -20.20 4.52 -18.66
N ILE A 189 -19.28 5.27 -18.05
CA ILE A 189 -19.60 6.37 -17.13
C ILE A 189 -19.53 7.70 -17.88
N TYR A 190 -20.54 8.55 -17.68
CA TYR A 190 -20.68 9.84 -18.33
C TYR A 190 -21.01 10.92 -17.31
N ALA A 191 -20.45 12.11 -17.50
CA ALA A 191 -20.80 13.25 -16.65
C ALA A 191 -22.29 13.60 -16.80
N ASP A 192 -22.92 13.98 -15.68
CA ASP A 192 -24.25 14.58 -15.73
C ASP A 192 -24.12 16.03 -16.28
N PRO A 193 -24.86 16.40 -17.34
CA PRO A 193 -24.76 17.72 -17.94
C PRO A 193 -25.38 18.84 -17.10
N GLU A 194 -26.22 18.52 -16.13
CA GLU A 194 -26.94 19.49 -15.28
C GLU A 194 -26.33 19.60 -13.88
N ASP A 195 -25.71 18.53 -13.37
CA ASP A 195 -25.17 18.46 -12.01
C ASP A 195 -23.74 17.89 -11.97
N LYS A 196 -22.75 18.76 -11.76
CA LYS A 196 -21.33 18.35 -11.70
C LYS A 196 -21.00 17.38 -10.58
N SER A 197 -21.86 17.25 -9.57
CA SER A 197 -21.69 16.27 -8.49
C SER A 197 -22.23 14.88 -8.83
N LYS A 198 -22.78 14.69 -10.04
CA LYS A 198 -23.40 13.45 -10.51
C LYS A 198 -22.80 12.94 -11.80
N PHE A 199 -23.04 11.66 -12.04
CA PHE A 199 -22.67 10.98 -13.26
C PHE A 199 -23.66 9.86 -13.59
N TYR A 200 -23.73 9.49 -14.86
CA TYR A 200 -24.54 8.40 -15.38
C TYR A 200 -23.69 7.18 -15.68
N ASN A 201 -24.07 6.03 -15.16
CA ASN A 201 -23.60 4.73 -15.62
C ASN A 201 -24.59 4.22 -16.69
N CYS A 202 -24.12 4.06 -17.91
CA CYS A 202 -24.91 3.52 -19.02
C CYS A 202 -24.66 2.03 -19.17
N LEU A 203 -25.72 1.23 -19.11
CA LEU A 203 -25.68 -0.22 -19.35
C LEU A 203 -26.82 -0.63 -20.28
N ASN A 204 -26.49 -1.15 -21.46
CA ASN A 204 -27.43 -1.61 -22.49
C ASN A 204 -28.52 -0.57 -22.84
N GLY A 205 -28.12 0.70 -22.93
CA GLY A 205 -29.03 1.81 -23.22
C GLY A 205 -29.88 2.28 -22.05
N GLN A 206 -29.73 1.70 -20.85
CA GLN A 206 -30.38 2.17 -19.62
C GLN A 206 -29.51 3.16 -18.86
N THR A 207 -30.14 4.17 -18.26
CA THR A 207 -29.49 5.23 -17.49
C THR A 207 -29.58 4.97 -15.99
N PHE A 208 -28.42 4.86 -15.33
CA PHE A 208 -28.31 4.78 -13.88
C PHE A 208 -27.60 6.03 -13.35
N SER A 209 -28.31 6.89 -12.63
CA SER A 209 -27.72 8.09 -12.02
C SER A 209 -27.01 7.74 -10.71
N GLN A 210 -25.82 8.29 -10.51
CA GLN A 210 -25.02 8.18 -9.30
C GLN A 210 -24.50 9.55 -8.88
N SER A 211 -24.18 9.70 -7.60
CA SER A 211 -23.62 10.92 -7.02
C SER A 211 -22.22 10.67 -6.48
N CYS A 212 -21.36 11.66 -6.63
CA CYS A 212 -20.10 11.72 -5.91
C CYS A 212 -20.33 11.93 -4.40
N GLU A 213 -19.32 11.60 -3.59
CA GLU A 213 -19.34 11.96 -2.17
C GLU A 213 -19.47 13.48 -1.99
N ALA A 214 -20.04 13.89 -0.85
CA ALA A 214 -20.34 15.29 -0.58
C ALA A 214 -19.09 16.17 -0.70
N GLY A 215 -19.16 17.18 -1.58
CA GLY A 215 -18.07 18.12 -1.85
C GLY A 215 -17.18 17.75 -3.04
N LEU A 216 -17.38 16.59 -3.66
CA LEU A 216 -16.67 16.18 -4.87
C LEU A 216 -17.50 16.41 -6.13
N VAL A 217 -16.81 16.60 -7.25
CA VAL A 217 -17.37 16.70 -8.60
C VAL A 217 -16.83 15.58 -9.49
N PHE A 218 -17.61 15.17 -10.48
CA PHE A 218 -17.18 14.15 -11.42
C PHE A 218 -16.20 14.73 -12.44
N ASP A 219 -15.00 14.15 -12.54
CA ASP A 219 -13.98 14.46 -13.53
C ASP A 219 -13.98 13.41 -14.65
N PRO A 220 -14.39 13.79 -15.88
CA PRO A 220 -14.45 12.85 -17.01
C PRO A 220 -13.07 12.38 -17.48
N THR A 221 -11.98 13.05 -17.10
CA THR A 221 -10.61 12.70 -17.49
C THR A 221 -10.15 11.42 -16.80
N CYS A 222 -10.49 11.25 -15.52
CA CYS A 222 -10.20 10.06 -14.74
C CYS A 222 -11.42 9.12 -14.61
N SER A 223 -12.60 9.55 -15.08
CA SER A 223 -13.87 8.87 -14.81
C SER A 223 -14.10 8.63 -13.30
N CYS A 224 -13.76 9.64 -12.49
CA CYS A 224 -13.74 9.54 -11.03
C CYS A 224 -14.27 10.82 -10.36
N CYS A 225 -14.65 10.73 -9.08
CA CYS A 225 -15.03 11.89 -8.29
C CYS A 225 -13.80 12.55 -7.67
N ASN A 226 -13.61 13.83 -7.92
CA ASN A 226 -12.45 14.59 -7.49
C ASN A 226 -12.86 15.96 -6.92
N TRP A 227 -11.93 16.67 -6.30
CA TRP A 227 -12.17 18.04 -5.83
C TRP A 227 -12.40 18.99 -7.03
N PRO A 228 -13.32 19.97 -6.91
CA PRO A 228 -13.63 20.91 -7.98
C PRO A 228 -12.48 21.80 -8.43
#